data_AF-A0A3A5JR91-F1
#
_entry.id   AF-A0A3A5JR91-F1
#
_cell.length_a   1.000
_cell.length_b   1.000
_cell.length_c   1.000
_cell.angle_alpha   90.00
_cell.angle_beta   90.00
_cell.angle_gamma   90.00
#
_symmetry.space_group_name_H-M   'P 1'
#
loop_
_entity.id
_entity.type
_entity.pdbx_description
1 polymer ?
#
loop_
_entity_poly.entity_id
_entity_poly.type
_entity_poly.pdbx_seq_one_letter_code
_entity_poly.pdbx_strand_id
1 'polypeptide(L)'
;MDSAVLRDDMVAGLEHESKGVVETTSVSAALRAVPRHEFVAEEKAAYADRSFDHRGTAVLAPNTVARLIEALAPTPGDSVLVVGAGVGYTAAVCAEIAGQQHVHAVDISRRLVFDARQNLSRAGYGGVLVDRRDGAYGLAEYAPFDRILLEAAAVRPPRALADQLAPDGRLVMPVGTRDQSLVALDDAGHETRFGPTSFAPLLVEGEQSDSVERNRTVREDRERARAVAERRTGWEHDWIDWDRQG
;
A
#
# COMPACT_ATOMS: atom_id res chain seq x y z
N MET A 1 3.23 15.91 -23.47
CA MET A 1 3.74 14.56 -23.74
C MET A 1 2.59 13.61 -23.46
N ASP A 2 2.36 12.64 -24.33
CA ASP A 2 1.27 11.68 -24.19
C ASP A 2 1.49 10.81 -22.94
N SER A 3 0.46 10.65 -22.10
CA SER A 3 0.50 9.81 -20.91
C SER A 3 0.88 8.36 -21.22
N ALA A 4 0.50 7.86 -22.41
CA ALA A 4 0.89 6.52 -22.84
C ALA A 4 2.40 6.39 -23.03
N VAL A 5 3.06 7.41 -23.59
CA VAL A 5 4.53 7.43 -23.78
C VAL A 5 5.24 7.53 -22.44
N LEU A 6 4.80 8.44 -21.57
CA LEU A 6 5.37 8.57 -20.21
C LEU A 6 5.26 7.27 -19.40
N ARG A 7 4.15 6.55 -19.58
CA ARG A 7 3.94 5.25 -18.96
C ARG A 7 4.91 4.20 -19.51
N ASP A 8 5.08 4.13 -20.82
CA ASP A 8 5.99 3.18 -21.44
C ASP A 8 7.44 3.44 -21.01
N ASP A 9 7.88 4.70 -21.02
CA ASP A 9 9.20 5.12 -20.55
C ASP A 9 9.44 4.75 -19.08
N MET A 10 8.42 4.96 -18.22
CA MET A 10 8.47 4.56 -16.82
C MET A 10 8.72 3.05 -16.68
N VAL A 11 7.97 2.21 -17.41
CA VAL A 11 8.11 0.75 -17.28
C VAL A 11 9.43 0.27 -17.89
N ALA A 12 9.85 0.82 -19.04
CA ALA A 12 11.16 0.54 -19.63
C ALA A 12 12.31 0.85 -18.64
N GLY A 13 12.17 1.93 -17.88
CA GLY A 13 13.12 2.28 -16.82
C GLY A 13 13.13 1.29 -15.63
N LEU A 14 12.02 0.59 -15.37
CA LEU A 14 11.93 -0.45 -14.33
C LEU A 14 12.47 -1.82 -14.80
N GLU A 15 12.40 -2.10 -16.10
CA GLU A 15 12.96 -3.29 -16.75
C GLU A 15 14.48 -3.19 -16.96
N HIS A 16 15.00 -1.97 -17.10
CA HIS A 16 16.41 -1.73 -17.35
C HIS A 16 17.30 -2.40 -16.29
N GLU A 17 18.42 -3.00 -16.71
CA GLU A 17 19.33 -3.80 -15.87
C GLU A 17 19.84 -3.07 -14.61
N SER A 18 19.92 -1.73 -14.66
CA SER A 18 20.33 -0.91 -13.52
C SER A 18 19.31 -0.87 -12.39
N LYS A 19 18.04 -1.19 -12.67
CA LYS A 19 16.99 -1.40 -11.66
C LYS A 19 16.65 -2.88 -11.51
N GLY A 20 16.43 -3.58 -12.62
CA GLY A 20 16.08 -5.01 -12.64
C GLY A 20 14.87 -5.33 -11.75
N VAL A 21 13.89 -4.43 -11.69
CA VAL A 21 12.74 -4.56 -10.78
C VAL A 21 11.59 -5.31 -11.44
N VAL A 22 11.42 -5.15 -12.76
CA VAL A 22 10.41 -5.85 -13.56
C VAL A 22 11.12 -6.85 -14.45
N GLU A 23 10.84 -8.12 -14.25
CA GLU A 23 11.41 -9.23 -15.01
C GLU A 23 10.31 -10.04 -15.72
N THR A 24 9.11 -10.07 -15.14
CA THR A 24 8.00 -10.88 -15.62
C THR A 24 7.18 -10.13 -16.68
N THR A 25 6.98 -10.76 -17.84
CA THR A 25 6.24 -10.16 -18.97
C THR A 25 4.81 -9.74 -18.60
N SER A 26 4.10 -10.51 -17.78
CA SER A 26 2.74 -10.15 -17.35
C SER A 26 2.72 -8.90 -16.44
N VAL A 27 3.71 -8.75 -15.57
CA VAL A 27 3.86 -7.56 -14.70
C VAL A 27 4.18 -6.32 -15.51
N SER A 28 5.14 -6.45 -16.43
CA SER A 28 5.48 -5.45 -17.43
C SER A 28 4.27 -4.98 -18.24
N ALA A 29 3.48 -5.93 -18.77
CA ALA A 29 2.28 -5.62 -19.54
C ALA A 29 1.20 -4.92 -18.68
N ALA A 30 0.96 -5.40 -17.46
CA ALA A 30 -0.02 -4.80 -16.55
C ALA A 30 0.32 -3.35 -16.19
N LEU A 31 1.60 -3.07 -15.86
CA LEU A 31 2.06 -1.70 -15.57
C LEU A 31 1.91 -0.76 -16.78
N ARG A 32 2.06 -1.29 -18.01
CA ARG A 32 1.82 -0.56 -19.26
C ARG A 32 0.34 -0.39 -19.60
N ALA A 33 -0.54 -1.25 -19.09
CA ALA A 33 -1.97 -1.18 -19.35
C ALA A 33 -2.70 -0.22 -18.41
N VAL A 34 -2.36 -0.22 -17.11
CA VAL A 34 -3.04 0.59 -16.10
C VAL A 34 -2.72 2.09 -16.29
N PRO A 35 -3.73 2.99 -16.42
CA PRO A 35 -3.51 4.42 -16.56
C PRO A 35 -3.25 5.06 -15.19
N ARG A 36 -2.02 4.97 -14.68
CA ARG A 36 -1.63 5.46 -13.34
C ARG A 36 -2.06 6.91 -13.02
N HIS A 37 -2.16 7.78 -14.03
CA HIS A 37 -2.64 9.17 -13.86
C HIS A 37 -4.07 9.27 -13.32
N GLU A 38 -4.92 8.25 -13.48
CA GLU A 38 -6.26 8.20 -12.88
C GLU A 38 -6.25 7.98 -11.36
N PHE A 39 -5.10 7.60 -10.79
CA PHE A 39 -4.95 7.21 -9.39
C PHE A 39 -4.18 8.24 -8.56
N VAL A 40 -3.71 9.33 -9.18
CA VAL A 40 -2.93 10.39 -8.52
C VAL A 40 -3.48 11.76 -8.88
N ALA A 41 -3.43 12.70 -7.93
CA ALA A 41 -3.87 14.07 -8.21
C ALA A 41 -2.88 14.83 -9.12
N GLU A 42 -1.59 14.50 -9.05
CA GLU A 42 -0.52 15.21 -9.76
C GLU A 42 -0.19 14.50 -11.09
N GLU A 43 -1.11 14.60 -12.07
CA GLU A 43 -1.04 13.86 -13.34
C GLU A 43 0.30 13.98 -14.06
N LYS A 44 0.92 15.17 -14.05
CA LYS A 44 2.23 15.42 -14.70
C LYS A 44 3.37 14.61 -14.09
N ALA A 45 3.24 14.21 -12.83
CA ALA A 45 4.23 13.42 -12.11
C ALA A 45 3.81 11.95 -11.95
N ALA A 46 2.66 11.54 -12.48
CA ALA A 46 2.10 10.21 -12.28
C ALA A 46 3.06 9.06 -12.61
N TYR A 47 3.91 9.27 -13.60
CA TYR A 47 4.87 8.29 -14.12
C TYR A 47 6.30 8.51 -13.62
N ALA A 48 6.52 9.49 -12.75
CA ALA A 48 7.78 9.60 -12.02
C ALA A 48 7.89 8.47 -11.00
N ASP A 49 9.08 7.91 -10.84
CA ASP A 49 9.34 6.82 -9.91
C ASP A 49 9.44 7.30 -8.45
N ARG A 50 8.33 7.84 -7.93
CA ARG A 50 8.23 8.42 -6.58
C ARG A 50 6.86 8.16 -5.97
N SER A 51 6.81 8.22 -4.64
CA SER A 51 5.57 8.20 -3.88
C SER A 51 4.93 9.59 -3.79
N PHE A 52 3.63 9.60 -3.49
CA PHE A 52 2.84 10.81 -3.24
C PHE A 52 2.06 10.65 -1.93
N ASP A 53 1.79 11.74 -1.22
CA ASP A 53 0.82 11.71 -0.12
C ASP A 53 -0.60 11.76 -0.67
N HIS A 54 -1.49 10.96 -0.09
CA HIS A 54 -2.92 11.01 -0.33
C HIS A 54 -3.65 10.71 0.98
N ARG A 55 -4.33 11.73 1.52
CA ARG A 55 -5.11 11.65 2.78
C ARG A 55 -4.30 11.12 3.96
N GLY A 56 -3.03 11.50 4.08
CA GLY A 56 -2.15 11.04 5.17
C GLY A 56 -1.68 9.59 5.02
N THR A 57 -1.79 9.02 3.81
CA THR A 57 -1.20 7.74 3.42
C THR A 57 -0.36 7.91 2.16
N ALA A 58 0.48 6.93 1.82
CA ALA A 58 1.35 7.02 0.65
C ALA A 58 0.73 6.29 -0.56
N VAL A 59 0.63 6.97 -1.69
CA VAL A 59 0.54 6.31 -3.00
C VAL A 59 1.93 5.78 -3.34
N LEU A 60 2.06 4.46 -3.46
CA LEU A 60 3.34 3.79 -3.69
C LEU A 60 3.99 4.20 -5.01
N ALA A 61 5.32 4.30 -5.01
CA ALA A 61 6.10 4.52 -6.22
C ALA A 61 5.95 3.34 -7.20
N PRO A 62 6.03 3.57 -8.52
CA PRO A 62 6.03 2.50 -9.53
C PRO A 62 6.98 1.35 -9.23
N ASN A 63 8.23 1.63 -8.82
CA ASN A 63 9.18 0.57 -8.44
C ASN A 63 8.67 -0.30 -7.29
N THR A 64 7.99 0.31 -6.31
CA THR A 64 7.54 -0.39 -5.12
C THR A 64 6.38 -1.31 -5.48
N VAL A 65 5.43 -0.80 -6.27
CA VAL A 65 4.32 -1.61 -6.80
C VAL A 65 4.84 -2.78 -7.62
N ALA A 66 5.79 -2.55 -8.53
CA ALA A 66 6.41 -3.61 -9.33
C ALA A 66 7.03 -4.70 -8.44
N ARG A 67 7.82 -4.35 -7.42
CA ARG A 67 8.39 -5.31 -6.46
C ARG A 67 7.32 -6.12 -5.72
N LEU A 68 6.22 -5.48 -5.31
CA LEU A 68 5.11 -6.17 -4.65
C LEU A 68 4.48 -7.20 -5.58
N ILE A 69 4.21 -6.83 -6.83
CA ILE A 69 3.55 -7.72 -7.81
C ILE A 69 4.48 -8.85 -8.25
N GLU A 70 5.78 -8.59 -8.45
CA GLU A 70 6.77 -9.64 -8.75
C GLU A 70 6.88 -10.66 -7.61
N ALA A 71 6.93 -10.20 -6.36
CA ALA A 71 6.92 -11.09 -5.21
C ALA A 71 5.58 -11.87 -5.10
N LEU A 72 4.46 -11.21 -5.40
CA LEU A 72 3.13 -11.81 -5.35
C LEU A 72 2.94 -12.88 -6.44
N ALA A 73 3.53 -12.67 -7.61
CA ALA A 73 3.43 -13.55 -8.78
C ALA A 73 1.98 -13.99 -9.07
N PRO A 74 1.03 -13.06 -9.27
CA PRO A 74 -0.33 -13.41 -9.67
C PRO A 74 -0.34 -13.97 -11.10
N THR A 75 -1.28 -14.87 -11.36
CA THR A 75 -1.51 -15.47 -12.67
C THR A 75 -2.97 -15.31 -13.10
N PRO A 76 -3.29 -15.45 -14.40
CA PRO A 76 -4.67 -15.33 -14.88
C PRO A 76 -5.63 -16.28 -14.15
N GLY A 77 -6.69 -15.73 -13.56
CA GLY A 77 -7.71 -16.48 -12.81
C GLY A 77 -7.47 -16.60 -11.30
N ASP A 78 -6.29 -16.22 -10.79
CA ASP A 78 -6.01 -16.22 -9.35
C ASP A 78 -7.01 -15.32 -8.59
N SER A 79 -7.59 -15.83 -7.50
CA SER A 79 -8.33 -15.00 -6.53
C SER A 79 -7.33 -14.18 -5.71
N VAL A 80 -7.40 -12.84 -5.82
CA VAL A 80 -6.46 -11.91 -5.20
C VAL A 80 -7.14 -11.05 -4.14
N LEU A 81 -6.56 -10.96 -2.95
CA LEU A 81 -6.91 -9.98 -1.92
C LEU A 81 -5.80 -8.93 -1.77
N VAL A 82 -6.13 -7.65 -1.93
CA VAL A 82 -5.25 -6.52 -1.62
C VAL A 82 -5.71 -5.86 -0.31
N VAL A 83 -4.90 -5.92 0.73
CA VAL A 83 -5.12 -5.28 2.03
C VAL A 83 -4.37 -3.95 2.07
N GLY A 84 -5.11 -2.86 2.25
CA GLY A 84 -4.62 -1.50 2.07
C GLY A 84 -4.89 -1.00 0.65
N ALA A 85 -6.17 -0.93 0.25
CA ALA A 85 -6.54 -0.55 -1.12
C ALA A 85 -6.00 0.85 -1.52
N GLY A 86 -5.85 1.78 -0.57
CA GLY A 86 -5.29 3.10 -0.82
C GLY A 86 -6.05 3.86 -1.91
N VAL A 87 -5.36 4.24 -2.98
CA VAL A 87 -5.97 4.88 -4.17
C VAL A 87 -6.46 3.87 -5.21
N GLY A 88 -6.22 2.57 -5.04
CA GLY A 88 -6.67 1.49 -5.93
C GLY A 88 -5.70 1.08 -7.04
N TYR A 89 -4.53 1.72 -7.16
CA TYR A 89 -3.61 1.46 -8.28
C TYR A 89 -3.08 0.02 -8.29
N THR A 90 -2.62 -0.51 -7.16
CA THR A 90 -2.11 -1.89 -7.13
C THR A 90 -3.20 -2.91 -7.42
N ALA A 91 -4.43 -2.67 -6.93
CA ALA A 91 -5.57 -3.52 -7.25
C ALA A 91 -5.87 -3.54 -8.76
N ALA A 92 -5.73 -2.41 -9.46
CA ALA A 92 -5.85 -2.35 -10.92
C ALA A 92 -4.74 -3.17 -11.62
N VAL A 93 -3.50 -3.09 -11.13
CA VAL A 93 -2.38 -3.88 -11.68
C VAL A 93 -2.62 -5.39 -11.48
N CYS A 94 -3.07 -5.82 -10.29
CA CYS A 94 -3.48 -7.20 -10.07
C CYS A 94 -4.63 -7.60 -11.00
N ALA A 95 -5.58 -6.70 -11.23
CA ALA A 95 -6.78 -6.95 -12.03
C ALA A 95 -6.48 -7.08 -13.53
N GLU A 96 -5.44 -6.42 -14.05
CA GLU A 96 -4.93 -6.67 -15.41
C GLU A 96 -4.37 -8.08 -15.57
N ILE A 97 -3.77 -8.66 -14.52
CA ILE A 97 -3.13 -9.97 -14.59
C ILE A 97 -4.14 -11.09 -14.33
N ALA A 98 -4.85 -11.01 -13.20
CA ALA A 98 -5.75 -12.05 -12.72
C ALA A 98 -7.17 -11.95 -13.30
N GLY A 99 -7.56 -10.77 -13.77
CA GLY A 99 -8.93 -10.44 -14.18
C GLY A 99 -9.69 -9.73 -13.06
N GLN A 100 -10.39 -8.64 -13.41
CA GLN A 100 -11.02 -7.73 -12.44
C GLN A 100 -12.00 -8.41 -11.47
N GLN A 101 -12.73 -9.42 -11.93
CA GLN A 101 -13.71 -10.15 -11.11
C GLN A 101 -13.06 -11.04 -10.04
N HIS A 102 -11.76 -11.29 -10.14
CA HIS A 102 -11.00 -12.10 -9.20
C HIS A 102 -10.27 -11.25 -8.15
N VAL A 103 -10.30 -9.92 -8.27
CA VAL A 103 -9.58 -9.02 -7.35
C VAL A 103 -10.54 -8.39 -6.34
N HIS A 104 -10.24 -8.63 -5.08
CA HIS A 104 -10.85 -8.00 -3.92
C HIS A 104 -9.83 -7.09 -3.26
N ALA A 105 -10.26 -5.92 -2.79
CA ALA A 105 -9.43 -5.00 -2.04
C ALA A 105 -10.17 -4.50 -0.81
N VAL A 106 -9.43 -4.33 0.28
CA VAL A 106 -9.98 -3.79 1.52
C VAL A 106 -9.15 -2.63 2.03
N ASP A 107 -9.81 -1.63 2.58
CA ASP A 107 -9.15 -0.55 3.29
C ASP A 107 -9.94 -0.19 4.53
N ILE A 108 -9.23 0.18 5.59
CA ILE A 108 -9.85 0.52 6.86
C ILE A 108 -10.49 1.92 6.83
N SER A 109 -10.01 2.79 5.95
CA SER A 109 -10.51 4.16 5.73
C SER A 109 -11.63 4.18 4.71
N ARG A 110 -12.82 4.61 5.13
CA ARG A 110 -13.97 4.79 4.24
C ARG A 110 -13.69 5.79 3.10
N ARG A 111 -12.86 6.80 3.35
CA ARG A 111 -12.51 7.82 2.35
C ARG A 111 -11.62 7.22 1.25
N LEU A 112 -10.64 6.39 1.63
CA LEU A 112 -9.80 5.67 0.67
C LEU A 112 -10.60 4.66 -0.15
N VAL A 113 -11.52 3.92 0.48
CA VAL A 113 -12.44 3.03 -0.25
C VAL A 113 -13.24 3.78 -1.32
N PHE A 114 -13.74 4.98 -1.01
CA PHE A 114 -14.47 5.80 -1.97
C PHE A 114 -13.58 6.24 -3.13
N ASP A 115 -12.39 6.78 -2.83
CA ASP A 115 -11.44 7.25 -3.85
C ASP A 115 -10.98 6.08 -4.73
N ALA A 116 -10.63 4.92 -4.15
CA ALA A 116 -10.23 3.73 -4.88
C ALA A 116 -11.30 3.27 -5.87
N ARG A 117 -12.57 3.17 -5.43
CA ARG A 117 -13.69 2.81 -6.31
C ARG A 117 -13.86 3.80 -7.47
N GLN A 118 -13.71 5.11 -7.19
CA GLN A 118 -13.82 6.14 -8.22
C GLN A 118 -12.68 6.04 -9.24
N ASN A 119 -11.44 5.93 -8.78
CA ASN A 119 -10.26 5.83 -9.63
C ASN A 119 -10.29 4.57 -10.49
N LEU A 120 -10.60 3.42 -9.88
CA LEU A 120 -10.78 2.15 -10.58
C LEU A 120 -11.84 2.26 -11.67
N SER A 121 -13.01 2.85 -11.37
CA SER A 121 -14.07 3.04 -12.37
C SER A 121 -13.62 3.91 -13.54
N ARG A 122 -12.88 5.01 -13.30
CA ARG A 122 -12.36 5.89 -14.36
C ARG A 122 -11.31 5.20 -15.21
N ALA A 123 -10.44 4.42 -14.58
CA ALA A 123 -9.39 3.67 -15.23
C ALA A 123 -9.88 2.42 -15.99
N GLY A 124 -11.16 2.06 -15.91
CA GLY A 124 -11.74 0.88 -16.57
C GLY A 124 -11.73 -0.41 -15.75
N TYR A 125 -11.44 -0.31 -14.45
CA TYR A 125 -11.33 -1.42 -13.49
C TYR A 125 -12.50 -1.51 -12.51
N GLY A 126 -13.69 -1.07 -12.92
CA GLY A 126 -14.88 -1.05 -12.07
C GLY A 126 -15.38 -2.42 -11.60
N GLY A 127 -14.84 -3.52 -12.15
CA GLY A 127 -15.15 -4.88 -11.73
C GLY A 127 -14.46 -5.32 -10.42
N VAL A 128 -13.44 -4.58 -9.96
CA VAL A 128 -12.73 -4.89 -8.70
C VAL A 128 -13.64 -4.58 -7.51
N LEU A 129 -13.83 -5.55 -6.62
CA LEU A 129 -14.56 -5.33 -5.37
C LEU A 129 -13.64 -4.60 -4.39
N VAL A 130 -14.01 -3.39 -3.97
CA VAL A 130 -13.32 -2.68 -2.89
C VAL A 130 -14.28 -2.50 -1.74
N ASP A 131 -13.95 -2.88 -0.50
CA ASP A 131 -14.82 -2.67 0.66
C ASP A 131 -14.08 -2.12 1.89
N ARG A 132 -14.84 -1.51 2.81
CA ARG A 132 -14.30 -1.04 4.09
C ARG A 132 -14.25 -2.20 5.09
N ARG A 133 -13.03 -2.65 5.42
CA ARG A 133 -12.77 -3.69 6.43
C ARG A 133 -11.50 -3.37 7.21
N ASP A 134 -11.39 -3.94 8.40
CA ASP A 134 -10.12 -4.02 9.09
C ASP A 134 -9.27 -5.14 8.47
N GLY A 135 -8.19 -4.72 7.81
CA GLY A 135 -7.31 -5.59 7.04
C GLY A 135 -6.63 -6.67 7.86
N ALA A 136 -6.51 -6.50 9.19
CA ALA A 136 -5.94 -7.53 10.06
C ALA A 136 -6.78 -8.82 10.10
N TYR A 137 -8.07 -8.75 9.71
CA TYR A 137 -9.00 -9.88 9.65
C TYR A 137 -9.23 -10.41 8.23
N GLY A 138 -8.62 -9.80 7.21
CA GLY A 138 -8.82 -10.17 5.81
C GLY A 138 -10.27 -9.98 5.33
N LEU A 139 -10.74 -10.91 4.50
CA LEU A 139 -12.05 -10.90 3.87
C LEU A 139 -12.59 -12.33 3.74
N ALA A 140 -12.89 -12.94 4.89
CA ALA A 140 -13.18 -14.37 5.01
C ALA A 140 -14.39 -14.82 4.17
N GLU A 141 -15.34 -13.94 3.88
CA GLU A 141 -16.52 -14.25 3.05
C GLU A 141 -16.18 -14.57 1.57
N TYR A 142 -14.99 -14.20 1.09
CA TYR A 142 -14.50 -14.51 -0.26
C TYR A 142 -13.27 -15.43 -0.28
N ALA A 143 -12.83 -15.88 0.89
CA ALA A 143 -11.74 -16.84 1.01
C ALA A 143 -12.15 -18.24 0.46
N PRO A 144 -11.19 -19.07 0.02
CA PRO A 144 -9.75 -18.85 0.05
C PRO A 144 -9.22 -17.97 -1.10
N PHE A 145 -8.03 -17.39 -0.90
CA PHE A 145 -7.32 -16.59 -1.90
C PHE A 145 -6.03 -17.26 -2.36
N ASP A 146 -5.80 -17.31 -3.67
CA ASP A 146 -4.54 -17.75 -4.25
C ASP A 146 -3.42 -16.77 -3.92
N ARG A 147 -3.74 -15.47 -3.86
CA ARG A 147 -2.80 -14.39 -3.64
C ARG A 147 -3.33 -13.39 -2.63
N ILE A 148 -2.55 -13.09 -1.60
CA ILE A 148 -2.85 -12.03 -0.63
C ILE A 148 -1.69 -11.05 -0.63
N LEU A 149 -1.96 -9.78 -0.88
CA LEU A 149 -0.99 -8.69 -0.78
C LEU A 149 -1.39 -7.78 0.36
N LEU A 150 -0.50 -7.59 1.34
CA LEU A 150 -0.69 -6.65 2.43
C LEU A 150 0.25 -5.44 2.25
N GLU A 151 -0.32 -4.29 1.91
CA GLU A 151 0.38 -3.01 1.70
C GLU A 151 0.59 -2.21 2.99
N ALA A 152 0.90 -2.91 4.08
CA ALA A 152 1.28 -2.30 5.34
C ALA A 152 2.23 -3.21 6.10
N ALA A 153 3.11 -2.63 6.91
CA ALA A 153 4.07 -3.41 7.67
C ALA A 153 3.45 -4.05 8.91
N ALA A 154 3.83 -5.29 9.19
CA ALA A 154 3.59 -5.91 10.50
C ALA A 154 4.81 -6.72 10.95
N VAL A 155 4.87 -7.01 12.26
CA VAL A 155 5.98 -7.79 12.84
C VAL A 155 5.95 -9.25 12.38
N ARG A 156 4.75 -9.77 12.14
CA ARG A 156 4.49 -11.11 11.60
C ARG A 156 3.21 -11.07 10.76
N PRO A 157 3.02 -12.02 9.82
CA PRO A 157 1.76 -12.16 9.10
C PRO A 157 0.56 -12.24 10.05
N PRO A 158 -0.49 -11.42 9.84
CA PRO A 158 -1.76 -11.58 10.55
C PRO A 158 -2.30 -12.99 10.31
N ARG A 159 -2.58 -13.71 11.40
CA ARG A 159 -3.05 -15.11 11.33
C ARG A 159 -4.29 -15.26 10.45
N ALA A 160 -5.22 -14.31 10.51
CA ALA A 160 -6.44 -14.36 9.71
C ALA A 160 -6.17 -14.31 8.20
N LEU A 161 -5.10 -13.63 7.75
CA LEU A 161 -4.71 -13.61 6.35
C LEU A 161 -4.06 -14.94 5.95
N ALA A 162 -3.18 -15.49 6.79
CA ALA A 162 -2.58 -16.80 6.53
C ALA A 162 -3.64 -17.92 6.48
N ASP A 163 -4.62 -17.89 7.39
CA ASP A 163 -5.74 -18.86 7.44
C ASP A 163 -6.69 -18.73 6.22
N GLN A 164 -6.59 -17.64 5.43
CA GLN A 164 -7.40 -17.40 4.22
C GLN A 164 -6.65 -17.74 2.92
N LEU A 165 -5.41 -18.21 2.98
CA LEU A 165 -4.69 -18.68 1.80
C LEU A 165 -5.31 -19.99 1.27
N ALA A 166 -5.42 -20.07 -0.05
CA ALA A 166 -5.68 -21.33 -0.75
C ALA A 166 -4.47 -22.27 -0.63
N PRO A 167 -4.66 -23.58 -0.89
CA PRO A 167 -3.53 -24.47 -1.15
C PRO A 167 -2.61 -23.90 -2.24
N ASP A 168 -1.30 -24.00 -2.05
CA ASP A 168 -0.27 -23.37 -2.90
C ASP A 168 -0.38 -21.83 -3.01
N GLY A 169 -1.16 -21.22 -2.12
CA GLY A 169 -1.38 -19.78 -2.06
C GLY A 169 -0.15 -19.01 -1.58
N ARG A 170 -0.12 -17.71 -1.85
CA ARG A 170 0.98 -16.83 -1.47
C ARG A 170 0.51 -15.56 -0.81
N LEU A 171 1.05 -15.27 0.38
CA LEU A 171 0.89 -13.99 1.07
C LEU A 171 2.17 -13.16 0.97
N VAL A 172 2.07 -11.94 0.46
CA VAL A 172 3.18 -11.00 0.34
C VAL A 172 2.97 -9.78 1.23
N MET A 173 3.98 -9.43 2.02
CA MET A 173 3.90 -8.27 2.89
C MET A 173 5.27 -7.72 3.31
N PRO A 174 5.34 -6.44 3.71
CA PRO A 174 6.45 -5.92 4.51
C PRO A 174 6.45 -6.52 5.92
N VAL A 175 7.54 -7.18 6.30
CA VAL A 175 7.75 -7.71 7.65
C VAL A 175 8.83 -6.92 8.37
N GLY A 176 8.50 -6.38 9.55
CA GLY A 176 9.45 -5.66 10.41
C GLY A 176 8.85 -4.44 11.10
N THR A 177 9.71 -3.67 11.76
CA THR A 177 9.33 -2.37 12.37
C THR A 177 10.15 -1.25 11.74
N ARG A 178 11.34 -0.95 12.26
CA ARG A 178 12.28 0.01 11.66
C ARG A 178 12.97 -0.59 10.44
N ASP A 179 13.52 -1.80 10.60
CA ASP A 179 14.13 -2.55 9.51
C ASP A 179 13.06 -3.51 8.96
N GLN A 180 12.56 -3.22 7.76
CA GLN A 180 11.53 -4.02 7.10
C GLN A 180 12.10 -4.72 5.87
N SER A 181 11.62 -5.94 5.62
CA SER A 181 11.91 -6.69 4.39
C SER A 181 10.61 -7.12 3.74
N LEU A 182 10.58 -7.09 2.40
CA LEU A 182 9.47 -7.67 1.66
C LEU A 182 9.60 -9.20 1.72
N VAL A 183 8.54 -9.87 2.17
CA VAL A 183 8.49 -11.32 2.35
C VAL A 183 7.30 -11.89 1.58
N ALA A 184 7.50 -13.04 0.94
CA ALA A 184 6.42 -13.93 0.52
C ALA A 184 6.38 -15.16 1.45
N LEU A 185 5.18 -15.52 1.89
CA LEU A 185 4.88 -16.71 2.67
C LEU A 185 4.00 -17.64 1.81
N ASP A 186 4.34 -18.92 1.73
CA ASP A 186 3.45 -19.94 1.16
C ASP A 186 2.47 -20.51 2.21
N ASP A 187 1.54 -21.36 1.79
CA ASP A 187 0.56 -22.03 2.66
C ASP A 187 1.17 -23.02 3.66
N ALA A 188 2.40 -23.49 3.40
CA ALA A 188 3.20 -24.30 4.32
C ALA A 188 4.00 -23.46 5.34
N GLY A 189 4.00 -22.13 5.19
CA GLY A 189 4.69 -21.20 6.07
C GLY A 189 6.17 -20.98 5.73
N HIS A 190 6.64 -21.38 4.55
CA HIS A 190 7.98 -21.05 4.08
C HIS A 190 8.07 -19.59 3.65
N GLU A 191 9.10 -18.91 4.15
CA GLU A 191 9.35 -17.50 3.83
C GLU A 191 10.43 -17.35 2.75
N THR A 192 10.15 -16.52 1.75
CA THR A 192 11.13 -16.01 0.78
C THR A 192 11.27 -14.50 0.93
N ARG A 193 12.51 -13.99 0.98
CA ARG A 193 12.81 -12.56 1.18
C ARG A 193 13.22 -11.88 -0.12
N PHE A 194 12.64 -10.71 -0.38
CA PHE A 194 12.84 -9.90 -1.61
C PHE A 194 13.57 -8.58 -1.31
N GLY A 195 14.34 -8.53 -0.22
CA GLY A 195 15.15 -7.38 0.16
C GLY A 195 14.42 -6.33 1.01
N PRO A 196 15.07 -5.18 1.27
CA PRO A 196 14.57 -4.15 2.18
C PRO A 196 13.37 -3.39 1.60
N THR A 197 12.54 -2.84 2.48
CA THR A 197 11.39 -2.00 2.11
C THR A 197 11.02 -1.04 3.24
N SER A 198 10.05 -0.15 3.02
CA SER A 198 9.54 0.75 4.06
C SER A 198 8.07 1.07 3.81
N PHE A 199 7.23 0.66 4.76
CA PHE A 199 5.78 0.85 4.76
C PHE A 199 5.31 1.35 6.12
N ALA A 200 4.19 2.08 6.11
CA ALA A 200 3.47 2.43 7.33
C ALA A 200 2.98 1.14 8.02
N PRO A 201 2.85 1.13 9.36
CA PRO A 201 2.34 -0.03 10.07
C PRO A 201 0.88 -0.31 9.71
N LEU A 202 0.50 -1.59 9.73
CA LEU A 202 -0.90 -2.00 9.63
C LEU A 202 -1.69 -1.41 10.81
N LEU A 203 -2.69 -0.60 10.49
CA LEU A 203 -3.61 -0.04 11.48
C LEU A 203 -4.80 -0.98 11.70
N VAL A 204 -5.26 -1.08 12.94
CA VAL A 204 -6.51 -1.76 13.30
C VAL A 204 -7.62 -0.76 13.66
N GLU A 205 -8.85 -1.23 13.77
CA GLU A 205 -9.99 -0.37 14.07
C GLU A 205 -9.79 0.38 15.40
N GLY A 206 -9.96 1.70 15.37
CA GLY A 206 -9.67 2.61 16.49
C GLY A 206 -8.34 3.35 16.40
N GLU A 207 -7.42 2.95 15.51
CA GLU A 207 -6.10 3.60 15.38
C GLU A 207 -6.04 4.69 14.28
N GLN A 208 -7.08 4.80 13.44
CA GLN A 208 -7.16 5.80 12.37
C GLN A 208 -7.37 7.23 12.88
N SER A 209 -6.64 8.18 12.30
CA SER A 209 -6.77 9.63 12.53
C SER A 209 -8.14 10.20 12.13
N ASP A 210 -8.79 9.59 11.13
CA ASP A 210 -10.07 10.03 10.55
C ASP A 210 -11.29 9.29 11.13
N SER A 211 -11.09 8.42 12.14
CA SER A 211 -12.22 7.79 12.81
C SER A 211 -13.09 8.87 13.45
N VAL A 212 -14.40 8.87 13.13
CA VAL A 212 -15.35 9.80 13.75
C VAL A 212 -15.45 9.41 15.23
N GLU A 213 -14.61 10.01 16.06
CA GLU A 213 -14.56 9.84 17.51
C GLU A 213 -15.87 10.39 18.11
N ARG A 214 -16.87 9.50 18.31
CA ARG A 214 -18.13 9.83 18.98
C ARG A 214 -17.98 10.03 20.49
N ASN A 215 -16.78 9.88 21.05
CA ASN A 215 -16.53 9.98 22.48
C ASN A 215 -15.70 11.23 22.81
N ARG A 216 -16.40 12.25 23.34
CA ARG A 216 -15.85 13.57 23.68
C ARG A 216 -14.62 13.51 24.59
N THR A 217 -14.58 12.56 25.52
CA THR A 217 -13.50 12.44 26.52
C THR A 217 -12.18 12.01 25.88
N VAL A 218 -12.22 11.11 24.89
CA VAL A 218 -11.00 10.61 24.21
C VAL A 218 -10.40 11.71 23.32
N ARG A 219 -11.24 12.52 22.68
CA ARG A 219 -10.80 13.70 21.91
C ARG A 219 -10.06 14.71 22.79
N GLU A 220 -10.61 15.02 23.96
CA GLU A 220 -10.03 15.97 24.91
C GLU A 220 -8.69 15.45 25.48
N ASP A 221 -8.56 14.14 25.71
CA ASP A 221 -7.29 13.54 26.18
C ASP A 221 -6.20 13.54 25.09
N ARG A 222 -6.59 13.34 23.82
CA ARG A 222 -5.66 13.37 22.67
C ARG A 222 -5.20 14.80 22.33
N GLU A 223 -6.10 15.79 22.45
CA GLU A 223 -5.77 17.22 22.35
C GLU A 223 -4.79 17.64 23.46
N ARG A 224 -5.01 17.18 24.70
CA ARG A 224 -4.07 17.40 25.81
C ARG A 224 -2.73 16.72 25.55
N ALA A 225 -2.72 15.50 25.02
CA ALA A 225 -1.47 14.79 24.70
C ALA A 225 -0.67 15.50 23.59
N ARG A 226 -1.33 16.01 22.54
CA ARG A 226 -0.68 16.83 21.50
C ARG A 226 -0.13 18.15 22.06
N ALA A 227 -0.91 18.87 22.85
CA ALA A 227 -0.45 20.12 23.47
C ALA A 227 0.75 19.90 24.42
N VAL A 228 0.80 18.75 25.12
CA VAL A 228 1.95 18.37 25.95
C VAL A 228 3.17 18.02 25.09
N ALA A 229 2.99 17.34 23.96
CA ALA A 229 4.09 17.02 23.03
C ALA A 229 4.69 18.29 22.40
N GLU A 230 3.85 19.23 21.94
CA GLU A 230 4.28 20.52 21.38
C GLU A 230 5.00 21.40 22.41
N ARG A 231 4.57 21.36 23.68
CA ARG A 231 5.27 22.04 24.78
C ARG A 231 6.64 21.45 25.08
N ARG A 232 6.87 20.15 24.86
CA ARG A 232 8.17 19.49 25.08
C ARG A 232 9.18 19.80 23.98
N THR A 233 8.73 20.12 22.77
CA THR A 233 9.58 20.51 21.64
C THR A 233 9.93 22.01 21.62
N GLY A 234 9.32 22.83 22.48
CA GLY A 234 9.51 24.30 22.51
C GLY A 234 10.59 24.83 23.46
N TRP A 235 11.40 23.97 24.10
CA TRP A 235 12.43 24.37 25.08
C TRP A 235 13.88 24.28 24.58
N GLU A 236 14.10 24.09 23.28
CA GLU A 236 15.42 24.27 22.67
C GLU A 236 15.37 25.51 21.79
N HIS A 237 15.62 26.69 22.36
CA HIS A 237 16.24 27.88 21.74
C HIS A 237 16.16 29.04 22.73
N ASP A 238 17.18 29.16 23.59
CA ASP A 238 17.91 30.40 23.90
C ASP A 238 18.64 30.29 25.25
N TRP A 239 19.90 29.85 25.19
CA TRP A 239 20.93 30.24 26.13
C TRP A 239 22.18 30.59 25.32
N ILE A 240 22.28 31.85 24.89
CA ILE A 240 23.57 32.44 24.50
C ILE A 240 24.08 33.19 25.72
N ASP A 241 25.14 32.62 26.29
CA ASP A 241 25.92 33.08 27.42
C ASP A 241 26.70 34.36 27.01
N TRP A 242 26.34 35.50 27.57
CA TRP A 242 27.11 36.75 27.47
C TRP A 242 27.72 37.06 28.82
N ASP A 243 28.87 36.45 29.12
CA ASP A 243 29.80 36.99 30.12
C ASP A 243 31.24 36.50 29.88
N ARG A 244 31.97 37.22 29.03
CA ARG A 244 33.41 37.47 29.21
C ARG A 244 33.75 38.89 28.75
N GLN A 245 33.83 39.80 29.72
CA GLN A 245 34.68 40.98 29.62
C GLN A 245 36.13 40.59 29.84
N GLY A 246 37.03 41.20 29.06
CA GLY A 246 38.49 41.10 29.16
C GLY A 246 39.15 41.83 28.01
#